data_AF-A0A3L6FXD1-F1
#
_entry.id   AF-A0A3L6FXD1-F1
#
_cell.length_a   1.000
_cell.length_b   1.000
_cell.length_c   1.000
_cell.angle_alpha   90.00
_cell.angle_beta   90.00
_cell.angle_gamma   90.00
#
_symmetry.space_group_name_H-M   'P 1'
#
loop_
_entity.id
_entity.type
_entity.pdbx_description
1 polymer ?
#
loop_
_entity_poly.entity_id
_entity_poly.type
_entity_poly.pdbx_seq_one_letter_code
_entity_poly.pdbx_strand_id
1 'polypeptide(L)'
;MLSNPTAPTPAPSSPTVSAYAQSSMTSRFHSTTDLHHTCSTLEDLSLGAFNTQEEEAEAYDIATIKVRGLNAFTKFDMSRYDIKSILDSSALPFSGTAKRLKETEAATFARDHTGVLSYDIGGDAHSAVSMIEAYLRANKMFVDKHEPETERVFSSYLELDHSEVDPCVSGPKRPHDRVPLKEMKSDWHACLDNEVGFKGYAVPKEQQGKVVKFDFHGRPAEIKHGSVVLAAICSSTNTSNPSVKPWVKTSLTPGSVVATEYLKHSGLQDYLNQQGFHVAAHGCATCVGNSGDLDGSVSAAITENDIVAAAVLSANQNFEGHVNPLTWANYLASPPLVVAYALAGTVDIDFEKEPIGVGKGGKEVFLRDIWPSNQEIDEVVESSVQTHLLIQESVRLHHGTQILVVALVWRLEFMYTLS
;
A
#
# COMPACT_ATOMS: atom_id res chain seq x y z
N MET A 1 -42.44 -52.50 12.77
CA MET A 1 -43.47 -52.33 11.73
C MET A 1 -44.41 -51.19 12.18
N LEU A 2 -44.86 -50.36 11.23
CA LEU A 2 -46.14 -49.62 11.12
C LEU A 2 -47.03 -49.48 12.40
N SER A 3 -47.71 -48.36 12.70
CA SER A 3 -47.95 -47.09 11.98
C SER A 3 -48.73 -46.10 12.88
N ASN A 4 -48.67 -44.79 12.60
CA ASN A 4 -49.48 -43.73 13.24
C ASN A 4 -50.79 -43.47 12.45
N PRO A 5 -51.85 -42.82 13.01
CA PRO A 5 -52.38 -41.60 12.34
C PRO A 5 -53.14 -40.53 13.21
N THR A 6 -52.99 -39.24 12.82
CA THR A 6 -53.94 -38.07 12.86
C THR A 6 -54.69 -37.66 14.16
N ALA A 7 -54.56 -36.45 14.76
CA ALA A 7 -54.95 -35.06 14.35
C ALA A 7 -56.45 -34.69 14.60
N PRO A 8 -56.92 -33.41 14.81
CA PRO A 8 -56.30 -32.09 14.58
C PRO A 8 -56.50 -30.96 15.66
N THR A 9 -56.16 -29.70 15.29
CA THR A 9 -56.13 -28.36 15.98
C THR A 9 -57.51 -27.61 16.02
N PRO A 10 -57.72 -26.32 16.50
CA PRO A 10 -56.83 -25.14 16.57
C PRO A 10 -56.90 -24.17 17.81
N ALA A 11 -56.15 -23.05 17.73
CA ALA A 11 -55.92 -21.99 18.75
C ALA A 11 -56.93 -20.79 18.63
N PRO A 12 -56.80 -19.61 19.34
CA PRO A 12 -55.66 -18.67 19.25
C PRO A 12 -55.28 -17.83 20.51
N SER A 13 -54.04 -17.31 20.57
CA SER A 13 -53.71 -15.86 20.66
C SER A 13 -52.23 -15.60 20.97
N SER A 14 -51.61 -14.71 20.19
CA SER A 14 -50.31 -14.05 20.40
C SER A 14 -50.52 -12.52 20.18
N PRO A 15 -49.58 -11.62 20.56
CA PRO A 15 -48.34 -11.36 19.79
C PRO A 15 -47.05 -11.25 20.66
N THR A 16 -45.88 -11.76 20.24
CA THR A 16 -44.81 -11.12 19.39
C THR A 16 -43.94 -10.14 20.20
N VAL A 17 -42.59 -10.14 20.19
CA VAL A 17 -41.67 -10.17 19.04
C VAL A 17 -40.39 -11.00 19.26
N SER A 18 -40.07 -11.82 18.25
CA SER A 18 -38.72 -12.25 17.86
C SER A 18 -38.75 -12.50 16.34
N ALA A 19 -37.74 -12.07 15.57
CA ALA A 19 -37.52 -12.48 14.16
C ALA A 19 -36.27 -11.85 13.54
N TYR A 20 -35.59 -12.40 12.51
CA TYR A 20 -35.41 -13.75 11.90
C TYR A 20 -34.10 -13.58 11.06
N ALA A 21 -33.11 -14.47 10.99
CA ALA A 21 -33.04 -15.77 10.32
C ALA A 21 -33.24 -15.76 8.78
N GLN A 22 -32.43 -16.57 8.08
CA GLN A 22 -32.31 -16.69 6.62
C GLN A 22 -33.59 -17.21 5.92
N SER A 23 -33.82 -16.78 4.68
CA SER A 23 -34.67 -17.50 3.71
C SER A 23 -34.36 -17.05 2.27
N SER A 24 -34.50 -17.97 1.31
CA SER A 24 -34.42 -17.72 -0.12
C SER A 24 -35.69 -18.23 -0.83
N MET A 25 -35.86 -17.79 -2.10
CA MET A 25 -36.77 -18.34 -3.12
C MET A 25 -38.29 -18.00 -3.09
N THR A 26 -38.65 -17.05 -3.97
CA THR A 26 -39.72 -17.12 -5.00
C THR A 26 -41.17 -17.52 -4.65
N SER A 27 -42.12 -16.59 -4.85
CA SER A 27 -43.24 -16.74 -5.81
C SER A 27 -43.86 -15.37 -6.17
N ARG A 28 -43.82 -14.96 -7.45
CA ARG A 28 -44.89 -15.00 -8.49
C ARG A 28 -46.03 -13.99 -8.33
N PHE A 29 -46.07 -12.98 -9.22
CA PHE A 29 -47.30 -12.55 -9.88
C PHE A 29 -47.07 -12.17 -11.36
N HIS A 30 -47.74 -12.92 -12.23
CA HIS A 30 -48.24 -12.63 -13.58
C HIS A 30 -47.49 -11.70 -14.57
N SER A 31 -47.05 -12.36 -15.65
CA SER A 31 -46.78 -11.82 -17.00
C SER A 31 -47.92 -10.93 -17.55
N THR A 32 -47.59 -9.74 -18.05
CA THR A 32 -47.71 -9.38 -19.50
C THR A 32 -47.16 -7.98 -19.81
N THR A 33 -46.21 -7.92 -20.76
CA THR A 33 -45.79 -6.74 -21.58
C THR A 33 -45.22 -5.48 -20.90
N ASP A 34 -44.33 -4.84 -21.66
CA ASP A 34 -43.74 -3.49 -21.51
C ASP A 34 -42.89 -3.15 -20.27
N LEU A 35 -41.56 -3.12 -20.48
CA LEU A 35 -40.76 -1.90 -20.30
C LEU A 35 -39.34 -2.08 -20.89
N HIS A 36 -38.95 -1.13 -21.75
CA HIS A 36 -37.62 -1.08 -22.38
C HIS A 36 -36.56 -0.48 -21.44
N HIS A 37 -35.34 -1.02 -21.53
CA HIS A 37 -34.02 -0.37 -21.53
C HIS A 37 -33.71 0.93 -20.73
N THR A 38 -32.45 0.94 -20.25
CA THR A 38 -31.62 2.09 -19.86
C THR A 38 -32.00 2.88 -18.59
N CYS A 39 -31.17 2.70 -17.56
CA CYS A 39 -31.12 3.56 -16.37
C CYS A 39 -30.55 4.95 -16.74
N SER A 40 -31.17 5.99 -16.19
CA SER A 40 -30.92 7.40 -16.51
C SER A 40 -29.75 8.01 -15.73
N THR A 41 -28.79 8.55 -16.50
CA THR A 41 -28.03 9.80 -16.29
C THR A 41 -27.50 10.20 -14.89
N LEU A 42 -26.18 10.43 -14.84
CA LEU A 42 -25.52 11.24 -13.81
C LEU A 42 -25.94 12.72 -13.96
N GLU A 43 -26.79 13.24 -13.06
CA GLU A 43 -27.22 14.66 -13.12
C GLU A 43 -26.56 15.59 -12.08
N ASP A 44 -25.96 15.07 -11.00
CA ASP A 44 -25.38 15.89 -9.92
C ASP A 44 -23.84 15.80 -9.83
N LEU A 45 -23.15 16.37 -10.83
CA LEU A 45 -21.71 16.68 -10.74
C LEU A 45 -21.44 18.09 -11.26
N SER A 46 -21.51 19.10 -10.38
CA SER A 46 -21.12 20.47 -10.71
C SER A 46 -19.64 20.70 -10.46
N LEU A 47 -18.87 20.96 -11.51
CA LEU A 47 -17.52 21.48 -11.41
C LEU A 47 -17.62 23.00 -11.17
N GLY A 48 -17.28 23.45 -9.96
CA GLY A 48 -17.59 24.77 -9.40
C GLY A 48 -16.85 25.98 -10.01
N ALA A 49 -16.94 26.16 -11.33
CA ALA A 49 -16.36 27.29 -12.07
C ALA A 49 -17.35 28.02 -12.99
N PHE A 50 -18.56 27.49 -13.19
CA PHE A 50 -19.62 28.08 -14.02
C PHE A 50 -20.83 28.49 -13.17
N ASN A 51 -21.59 29.50 -13.61
CA ASN A 51 -22.75 30.00 -12.85
C ASN A 51 -24.01 29.16 -13.09
N THR A 52 -24.04 28.39 -14.19
CA THR A 52 -25.14 27.48 -14.52
C THR A 52 -24.63 26.17 -15.10
N GLN A 53 -25.44 25.11 -14.98
CA GLN A 53 -25.18 23.80 -15.59
C GLN A 53 -25.17 23.84 -17.13
N GLU A 54 -25.88 24.81 -17.74
CA GLU A 54 -25.89 25.01 -19.20
C GLU A 54 -24.55 25.57 -19.70
N GLU A 55 -23.96 26.56 -19.00
CA GLU A 55 -22.61 27.07 -19.28
C GLU A 55 -21.52 25.97 -19.17
N GLU A 56 -21.61 25.13 -18.13
CA GLU A 56 -20.70 24.00 -17.91
C GLU A 56 -20.81 22.94 -19.03
N ALA A 57 -22.05 22.62 -19.44
CA ALA A 57 -22.31 21.71 -20.54
C ALA A 57 -21.84 22.27 -21.90
N GLU A 58 -22.04 23.56 -22.15
CA GLU A 58 -21.62 24.22 -23.40
C GLU A 58 -20.08 24.28 -23.51
N ALA A 59 -19.38 24.57 -22.40
CA ALA A 59 -17.92 24.54 -22.35
C ALA A 59 -17.34 23.13 -22.61
N TYR A 60 -17.98 22.10 -22.03
CA TYR A 60 -17.61 20.69 -22.26
C TYR A 60 -17.78 20.28 -23.73
N ASP A 61 -18.88 20.68 -24.36
CA ASP A 61 -19.16 20.38 -25.77
C ASP A 61 -18.15 21.03 -26.71
N ILE A 62 -17.84 22.32 -26.50
CA ILE A 62 -16.85 23.04 -27.32
C ILE A 62 -15.48 22.38 -27.23
N ALA A 63 -15.04 21.98 -26.02
CA ALA A 63 -13.79 21.24 -25.83
C ALA A 63 -13.82 19.86 -26.51
N THR A 64 -14.96 19.15 -26.46
CA THR A 64 -15.12 17.84 -27.10
C THR A 64 -15.13 17.93 -28.63
N ILE A 65 -15.83 18.92 -29.20
CA ILE A 65 -15.80 19.25 -30.64
C ILE A 65 -14.38 19.59 -31.07
N LYS A 66 -13.64 20.36 -30.27
CA LYS A 66 -12.26 20.74 -30.59
C LYS A 66 -11.33 19.53 -30.73
N VAL A 67 -11.47 18.54 -29.86
CA VAL A 67 -10.60 17.35 -29.80
C VAL A 67 -11.06 16.24 -30.75
N ARG A 68 -12.37 16.06 -30.95
CA ARG A 68 -12.94 14.91 -31.72
C ARG A 68 -13.60 15.30 -33.05
N GLY A 69 -13.68 16.59 -33.36
CA GLY A 69 -14.34 17.09 -34.56
C GLY A 69 -15.81 16.67 -34.64
N LEU A 70 -16.23 16.23 -35.83
CA LEU A 70 -17.60 15.77 -36.09
C LEU A 70 -17.98 14.46 -35.36
N ASN A 71 -17.02 13.79 -34.71
CA ASN A 71 -17.26 12.58 -33.91
C ASN A 71 -17.38 12.88 -32.40
N ALA A 72 -17.58 14.15 -32.03
CA ALA A 72 -17.80 14.56 -30.65
C ALA A 72 -19.19 14.13 -30.15
N PHE A 73 -19.22 13.48 -28.97
CA PHE A 73 -20.47 13.29 -28.23
C PHE A 73 -20.72 14.52 -27.39
N THR A 74 -21.68 15.33 -27.82
CA THR A 74 -22.08 16.60 -27.19
C THR A 74 -23.37 16.45 -26.40
N LYS A 75 -23.53 17.27 -25.35
CA LYS A 75 -24.74 17.40 -24.52
C LYS A 75 -25.84 18.18 -25.24
N PHE A 76 -25.46 19.15 -26.07
CA PHE A 76 -26.36 19.88 -26.97
C PHE A 76 -26.16 19.47 -28.43
N ASP A 77 -27.18 19.71 -29.26
CA ASP A 77 -27.12 19.40 -30.69
C ASP A 77 -25.99 20.17 -31.39
N MET A 78 -25.24 19.48 -32.27
CA MET A 78 -24.08 20.05 -32.94
C MET A 78 -24.39 21.30 -33.79
N SER A 79 -25.64 21.50 -34.21
CA SER A 79 -26.09 22.71 -34.90
C SER A 79 -26.10 23.97 -34.02
N ARG A 80 -26.00 23.84 -32.70
CA ARG A 80 -25.82 24.97 -31.75
C ARG A 80 -24.44 25.63 -31.89
N TYR A 81 -23.47 24.96 -32.52
CA TYR A 81 -22.06 25.37 -32.53
C TYR A 81 -21.54 25.72 -33.93
N ASP A 82 -20.75 26.80 -34.05
CA ASP A 82 -19.90 27.01 -35.23
C ASP A 82 -18.67 26.09 -35.15
N ILE A 83 -18.87 24.84 -35.56
CA ILE A 83 -17.86 23.79 -35.58
C ILE A 83 -16.61 24.22 -36.35
N LYS A 84 -16.76 25.01 -37.41
CA LYS A 84 -15.62 25.45 -38.22
C LYS A 84 -14.79 26.48 -37.46
N SER A 85 -15.44 27.48 -36.86
CA SER A 85 -14.75 28.45 -35.99
C SER A 85 -14.07 27.79 -34.80
N ILE A 86 -14.71 26.76 -34.19
CA ILE A 86 -14.12 25.99 -33.09
C ILE A 86 -12.89 25.21 -33.58
N LEU A 87 -12.97 24.50 -34.69
CA LEU A 87 -11.85 23.71 -35.21
C LEU A 87 -10.68 24.58 -35.70
N ASP A 88 -10.95 25.75 -36.27
CA ASP A 88 -9.93 26.67 -36.78
C ASP A 88 -9.29 27.55 -35.66
N SER A 89 -9.82 27.56 -34.42
CA SER A 89 -9.25 28.36 -33.32
C SER A 89 -7.87 27.87 -32.85
N SER A 90 -6.93 28.76 -32.53
CA SER A 90 -5.64 28.35 -31.92
C SER A 90 -5.68 28.21 -30.39
N ALA A 91 -6.83 28.48 -29.77
CA ALA A 91 -7.05 28.41 -28.33
C ALA A 91 -8.43 27.83 -28.02
N LEU A 92 -8.55 27.15 -26.87
CA LEU A 92 -9.84 26.90 -26.24
C LEU A 92 -10.40 28.26 -25.76
N PRO A 93 -11.69 28.56 -25.97
CA PRO A 93 -12.26 29.85 -25.60
C PRO A 93 -12.43 29.94 -24.09
N PHE A 94 -11.57 30.72 -23.43
CA PHE A 94 -11.81 31.19 -22.07
C PHE A 94 -11.77 32.72 -22.00
N SER A 95 -12.86 33.32 -21.55
CA SER A 95 -12.93 34.75 -21.24
C SER A 95 -12.30 35.01 -19.87
N GLY A 96 -10.98 35.14 -19.83
CA GLY A 96 -10.25 35.50 -18.61
C GLY A 96 -8.87 36.06 -18.94
N THR A 97 -8.65 37.34 -18.68
CA THR A 97 -7.44 38.07 -19.10
C THR A 97 -6.19 37.65 -18.31
N ALA A 98 -5.46 36.64 -18.79
CA ALA A 98 -4.14 36.28 -18.29
C ALA A 98 -3.05 36.57 -19.33
N LYS A 99 -2.05 37.35 -18.91
CA LYS A 99 -1.05 38.04 -19.73
C LYS A 99 -0.09 37.05 -20.42
N ARG A 100 -0.01 37.10 -21.75
CA ARG A 100 1.03 36.40 -22.54
C ARG A 100 2.42 36.86 -22.08
N LEU A 101 3.23 35.96 -21.51
CA LEU A 101 4.65 36.15 -21.25
C LEU A 101 5.49 35.17 -22.07
N LYS A 102 6.70 35.59 -22.41
CA LYS A 102 7.47 35.12 -23.57
C LYS A 102 8.02 33.70 -23.44
N GLU A 103 8.09 33.04 -24.59
CA GLU A 103 9.13 32.04 -24.88
C GLU A 103 10.51 32.68 -24.74
N THR A 104 11.34 32.21 -23.80
CA THR A 104 12.81 32.19 -23.90
C THR A 104 13.39 31.31 -22.79
N GLU A 105 14.24 30.35 -23.18
CA GLU A 105 15.41 29.86 -22.43
C GLU A 105 15.24 29.51 -20.93
N ALA A 106 15.04 28.21 -20.65
CA ALA A 106 15.72 27.52 -19.54
C ALA A 106 15.71 26.00 -19.75
N ALA A 107 16.69 25.47 -20.49
CA ALA A 107 17.20 24.15 -20.12
C ALA A 107 17.96 24.32 -18.80
N THR A 108 17.99 23.26 -17.96
CA THR A 108 18.71 23.18 -16.67
C THR A 108 17.91 23.67 -15.44
N PHE A 109 17.61 22.71 -14.56
CA PHE A 109 17.15 22.84 -13.16
C PHE A 109 15.78 23.50 -12.86
N ALA A 110 14.81 22.62 -12.60
CA ALA A 110 13.96 22.72 -11.41
C ALA A 110 13.73 21.31 -10.85
N ARG A 111 14.48 20.92 -9.81
CA ARG A 111 14.04 19.85 -8.91
C ARG A 111 12.74 20.34 -8.29
N ASP A 112 11.61 19.66 -8.46
CA ASP A 112 10.62 19.72 -7.38
C ASP A 112 9.56 18.62 -7.28
N HIS A 113 9.19 18.34 -6.03
CA HIS A 113 8.20 17.33 -5.64
C HIS A 113 6.77 17.83 -5.94
N THR A 114 6.38 17.88 -7.22
CA THR A 114 4.97 18.02 -7.64
C THR A 114 4.46 16.69 -8.21
N GLY A 115 3.14 16.52 -8.25
CA GLY A 115 2.46 15.29 -8.67
C GLY A 115 2.54 14.97 -10.17
N VAL A 116 3.31 15.72 -10.95
CA VAL A 116 3.54 15.49 -12.39
C VAL A 116 5.00 15.10 -12.58
N LEU A 117 5.25 13.80 -12.75
CA LEU A 117 6.56 13.31 -13.17
C LEU A 117 6.76 13.69 -14.64
N SER A 118 7.57 14.72 -14.89
CA SER A 118 8.05 15.11 -16.23
C SER A 118 9.10 14.11 -16.75
N TYR A 119 8.73 12.85 -16.79
CA TYR A 119 9.49 11.82 -17.47
C TYR A 119 9.34 12.00 -18.98
N ASP A 120 10.38 11.68 -19.75
CA ASP A 120 10.30 11.64 -21.21
C ASP A 120 9.55 10.38 -21.66
N ILE A 121 8.22 10.40 -21.47
CA ILE A 121 7.30 9.36 -21.90
C ILE A 121 6.97 9.65 -23.36
N GLY A 122 7.32 8.73 -24.27
CA GLY A 122 7.33 8.94 -25.71
C GLY A 122 6.07 9.62 -26.29
N GLY A 123 6.24 10.36 -27.39
CA GLY A 123 5.45 11.54 -27.82
C GLY A 123 3.91 11.55 -27.74
N ASP A 124 3.24 10.40 -27.65
CA ASP A 124 1.79 10.35 -27.38
C ASP A 124 1.47 10.78 -25.92
N ALA A 125 2.31 10.36 -24.97
CA ALA A 125 2.10 10.64 -23.54
C ALA A 125 2.37 12.11 -23.16
N HIS A 126 3.31 12.79 -23.82
CA HIS A 126 3.49 14.25 -23.67
C HIS A 126 2.21 15.02 -24.01
N SER A 127 1.44 14.56 -25.01
CA SER A 127 0.16 15.17 -25.35
C SER A 127 -0.88 14.95 -24.26
N ALA A 128 -0.94 13.74 -23.69
CA ALA A 128 -1.85 13.38 -22.61
C ALA A 128 -1.53 14.11 -21.29
N VAL A 129 -0.26 14.23 -20.90
CA VAL A 129 0.17 15.00 -19.72
C VAL A 129 -0.18 16.48 -19.88
N SER A 130 0.14 17.07 -21.04
CA SER A 130 -0.21 18.46 -21.34
C SER A 130 -1.72 18.71 -21.31
N MET A 131 -2.52 17.76 -21.82
CA MET A 131 -4.00 17.80 -21.76
C MET A 131 -4.51 17.69 -20.32
N ILE A 132 -3.96 16.80 -19.50
CA ILE A 132 -4.34 16.63 -18.09
C ILE A 132 -4.00 17.90 -17.30
N GLU A 133 -2.81 18.47 -17.47
CA GLU A 133 -2.43 19.74 -16.82
C GLU A 133 -3.35 20.88 -17.27
N ALA A 134 -3.59 21.04 -18.57
CA ALA A 134 -4.49 22.07 -19.09
C ALA A 134 -5.91 21.93 -18.53
N TYR A 135 -6.44 20.69 -18.45
CA TYR A 135 -7.74 20.40 -17.85
C TYR A 135 -7.76 20.73 -16.34
N LEU A 136 -6.76 20.29 -15.58
CA LEU A 136 -6.67 20.54 -14.14
C LEU A 136 -6.53 22.04 -13.84
N ARG A 137 -5.71 22.78 -14.62
CA ARG A 137 -5.55 24.24 -14.46
C ARG A 137 -6.83 24.99 -14.84
N ALA A 138 -7.49 24.62 -15.94
CA ALA A 138 -8.78 25.22 -16.34
C ALA A 138 -9.88 25.04 -15.28
N ASN A 139 -9.89 23.89 -14.60
CA ASN A 139 -10.86 23.57 -13.54
C ASN A 139 -10.40 23.97 -12.12
N LYS A 140 -9.26 24.66 -11.97
CA LYS A 140 -8.66 25.04 -10.67
C LYS A 140 -8.38 23.85 -9.72
N MET A 141 -8.21 22.65 -10.29
CA MET A 141 -7.84 21.42 -9.58
C MET A 141 -6.34 21.15 -9.63
N PHE A 142 -5.59 21.89 -10.45
CA PHE A 142 -4.13 21.86 -10.42
C PHE A 142 -3.59 22.60 -9.19
N VAL A 143 -2.65 21.98 -8.49
CA VAL A 143 -2.00 22.59 -7.32
C VAL A 143 -0.55 22.85 -7.67
N ASP A 144 -0.23 24.13 -7.89
CA ASP A 144 1.14 24.58 -8.04
C ASP A 144 1.66 25.09 -6.70
N LYS A 145 2.74 24.49 -6.20
CA LYS A 145 3.34 24.83 -4.91
C LYS A 145 4.28 26.02 -4.97
N HIS A 146 4.55 26.53 -6.17
CA HIS A 146 5.31 27.76 -6.39
C HIS A 146 4.39 28.98 -6.51
N GLU A 147 3.09 28.76 -6.74
CA GLU A 147 2.08 29.80 -6.63
C GLU A 147 1.78 30.08 -5.14
N PRO A 148 1.46 31.34 -4.75
CA PRO A 148 1.05 31.63 -3.38
C PRO A 148 -0.17 30.79 -3.02
N GLU A 149 -0.07 30.03 -1.94
CA GLU A 149 -1.14 29.12 -1.54
C GLU A 149 -2.41 29.93 -1.27
N THR A 150 -3.42 29.77 -2.12
CA THR A 150 -4.72 30.40 -1.92
C THR A 150 -5.36 29.70 -0.73
N GLU A 151 -5.42 30.39 0.41
CA GLU A 151 -5.75 29.88 1.74
C GLU A 151 -6.99 28.97 1.69
N ARG A 152 -6.77 27.65 1.71
CA ARG A 152 -7.84 26.66 1.64
C ARG A 152 -8.50 26.59 3.01
N VAL A 153 -9.78 26.92 3.05
CA VAL A 153 -10.59 26.81 4.27
C VAL A 153 -10.97 25.35 4.47
N PHE A 154 -10.26 24.69 5.40
CA PHE A 154 -10.59 23.33 5.84
C PHE A 154 -11.47 23.39 7.11
N SER A 155 -12.24 22.33 7.36
CA SER A 155 -13.05 22.20 8.58
C SER A 155 -12.22 21.92 9.84
N SER A 156 -11.00 21.41 9.67
CA SER A 156 -10.02 21.16 10.72
C SER A 156 -8.63 21.17 10.10
N TYR A 157 -7.62 21.50 10.91
CA TYR A 157 -6.20 21.46 10.54
C TYR A 157 -5.49 20.45 11.43
N LEU A 158 -4.56 19.71 10.85
CA LEU A 158 -3.64 18.82 11.56
C LEU A 158 -2.23 19.16 11.06
N GLU A 159 -1.30 19.33 11.99
CA GLU A 159 0.09 19.69 11.73
C GLU A 159 0.99 18.55 12.22
N LEU A 160 2.06 18.27 11.47
CA LEU A 160 3.06 17.27 11.78
C LEU A 160 4.43 17.86 11.47
N ASP A 161 5.24 18.13 12.49
CA ASP A 161 6.63 18.49 12.28
C ASP A 161 7.43 17.22 11.98
N HIS A 162 7.96 17.12 10.76
CA HIS A 162 8.76 15.98 10.32
C HIS A 162 10.08 15.84 11.12
N SER A 163 10.54 16.90 11.79
CA SER A 163 11.73 16.86 12.64
C SER A 163 11.50 16.19 14.00
N GLU A 164 10.23 16.00 14.41
CA GLU A 164 9.84 15.26 15.62
C GLU A 164 9.55 13.77 15.35
N VAL A 165 9.67 13.30 14.09
CA VAL A 165 9.35 11.92 13.71
C VAL A 165 10.50 10.97 14.00
N ASP A 166 10.46 10.35 15.18
CA ASP A 166 11.32 9.21 15.52
C ASP A 166 10.94 7.93 14.76
N PRO A 167 11.92 7.14 14.26
CA PRO A 167 11.70 5.79 13.76
C PRO A 167 10.96 4.91 14.76
N CYS A 168 9.97 4.17 14.28
CA CYS A 168 9.12 3.33 15.12
C CYS A 168 8.68 2.04 14.42
N VAL A 169 8.18 1.10 15.21
CA VAL A 169 7.37 -0.03 14.74
C VAL A 169 5.95 0.07 15.32
N SER A 170 4.98 -0.66 14.79
CA SER A 170 3.65 -0.78 15.41
C SER A 170 3.31 -2.22 15.74
N GLY A 171 2.87 -2.48 16.98
CA GLY A 171 2.54 -3.83 17.44
C GLY A 171 2.53 -3.96 18.97
N PRO A 172 2.40 -5.18 19.50
CA PRO A 172 2.48 -6.46 18.79
C PRO A 172 1.19 -6.98 18.14
N LYS A 173 0.03 -6.34 18.38
CA LYS A 173 -1.28 -6.89 17.98
C LYS A 173 -2.23 -5.93 17.25
N ARG A 174 -1.89 -4.64 17.13
CA ARG A 174 -2.71 -3.64 16.41
C ARG A 174 -1.83 -2.64 15.63
N PRO A 175 -2.31 -2.04 14.53
CA PRO A 175 -1.50 -1.14 13.70
C PRO A 175 -1.24 0.24 14.33
N HIS A 176 -2.09 0.68 15.25
CA HIS A 176 -1.98 1.97 15.94
C HIS A 176 -1.16 1.90 17.25
N ASP A 177 -0.69 0.72 17.65
CA ASP A 177 0.16 0.54 18.82
C ASP A 177 1.62 0.91 18.49
N ARG A 178 1.88 2.20 18.24
CA ARG A 178 3.22 2.73 17.91
C ARG A 178 4.19 2.50 19.07
N VAL A 179 5.41 2.05 18.73
CA VAL A 179 6.54 1.84 19.63
C VAL A 179 7.77 2.52 19.03
N PRO A 180 8.29 3.60 19.63
CA PRO A 180 9.56 4.20 19.24
C PRO A 180 10.70 3.16 19.26
N LEU A 181 11.60 3.19 18.28
CA LEU A 181 12.61 2.14 18.12
C LEU A 181 13.52 2.01 19.36
N LYS A 182 13.85 3.13 20.00
CA LYS A 182 14.59 3.25 21.27
C LYS A 182 13.89 2.61 22.48
N GLU A 183 12.57 2.41 22.40
CA GLU A 183 11.72 1.86 23.46
C GLU A 183 11.32 0.40 23.18
N MET A 184 11.66 -0.15 22.00
CA MET A 184 11.21 -1.48 21.56
C MET A 184 11.53 -2.58 22.58
N LYS A 185 12.75 -2.60 23.11
CA LYS A 185 13.19 -3.60 24.09
C LYS A 185 12.40 -3.52 25.40
N SER A 186 12.15 -2.30 25.89
CA SER A 186 11.34 -2.06 27.09
C SER A 186 9.86 -2.38 26.88
N ASP A 187 9.28 -2.03 25.74
CA ASP A 187 7.89 -2.37 25.37
C ASP A 187 7.73 -3.89 25.24
N TRP A 188 8.72 -4.57 24.67
CA TRP A 188 8.74 -6.03 24.58
C TRP A 188 8.74 -6.71 25.94
N HIS A 189 9.64 -6.32 26.85
CA HIS A 189 9.64 -6.86 28.22
C HIS A 189 8.35 -6.55 28.98
N ALA A 190 7.78 -5.35 28.81
CA ALA A 190 6.48 -5.01 29.39
C ALA A 190 5.34 -5.87 28.80
N CYS A 191 5.39 -6.19 27.50
CA CYS A 191 4.43 -7.11 26.87
C CYS A 191 4.53 -8.54 27.43
N LEU A 192 5.70 -9.00 27.83
CA LEU A 192 5.83 -10.30 28.51
C LEU A 192 5.19 -10.30 29.91
N ASP A 193 5.26 -9.17 30.62
CA ASP A 193 4.73 -9.00 31.99
C ASP A 193 3.22 -8.79 32.05
N ASN A 194 2.68 -7.96 31.16
CA ASN A 194 1.30 -7.49 31.22
C ASN A 194 0.29 -8.63 31.06
N GLU A 195 -0.88 -8.47 31.71
CA GLU A 195 -2.04 -9.36 31.54
C GLU A 195 -2.42 -9.52 30.06
N VAL A 196 -2.99 -10.68 29.72
CA VAL A 196 -3.33 -11.03 28.33
C VAL A 196 -4.22 -9.96 27.69
N GLY A 197 -3.68 -9.31 26.65
CA GLY A 197 -4.34 -8.20 25.97
C GLY A 197 -3.59 -7.79 24.70
N PHE A 198 -3.81 -6.56 24.23
CA PHE A 198 -3.14 -6.03 23.02
C PHE A 198 -1.63 -5.82 23.21
N LYS A 199 -1.20 -5.55 24.45
CA LYS A 199 0.16 -5.25 24.89
C LYS A 199 0.59 -6.17 26.05
N GLY A 200 0.15 -7.43 26.02
CA GLY A 200 0.36 -8.36 27.14
C GLY A 200 0.17 -9.83 26.79
N TYR A 201 1.07 -10.67 27.32
CA TYR A 201 1.13 -12.12 27.14
C TYR A 201 1.08 -12.92 28.44
N ALA A 202 1.20 -12.26 29.61
CA ALA A 202 1.22 -12.88 30.93
C ALA A 202 2.21 -14.05 31.08
N VAL A 203 3.43 -13.92 30.52
CA VAL A 203 4.48 -14.94 30.61
C VAL A 203 5.09 -14.91 32.03
N PRO A 204 5.08 -16.03 32.79
CA PRO A 204 5.63 -16.05 34.14
C PRO A 204 7.10 -15.62 34.18
N LYS A 205 7.51 -14.84 35.20
CA LYS A 205 8.85 -14.23 35.30
C LYS A 205 9.99 -15.24 35.18
N GLU A 206 9.80 -16.43 35.73
CA GLU A 206 10.74 -17.55 35.66
C GLU A 206 10.86 -18.19 34.26
N GLN A 207 9.89 -17.95 33.36
CA GLN A 207 9.88 -18.44 31.98
C GLN A 207 10.33 -17.39 30.96
N GLN A 208 10.31 -16.10 31.28
CA GLN A 208 10.71 -15.04 30.33
C GLN A 208 12.15 -15.20 29.79
N GLY A 209 13.05 -15.75 30.60
CA GLY A 209 14.42 -16.09 30.20
C GLY A 209 14.59 -17.43 29.47
N LYS A 210 13.51 -18.13 29.10
CA LYS A 210 13.55 -19.47 28.49
C LYS A 210 14.29 -19.45 27.15
N VAL A 211 15.19 -20.42 26.99
CA VAL A 211 15.95 -20.65 25.75
C VAL A 211 15.69 -22.07 25.29
N VAL A 212 15.09 -22.22 24.12
CA VAL A 212 14.81 -23.51 23.49
C VAL A 212 15.92 -23.79 22.47
N LYS A 213 16.66 -24.88 22.69
CA LYS A 213 17.70 -25.33 21.76
C LYS A 213 17.13 -26.44 20.87
N PHE A 214 17.38 -26.36 19.57
CA PHE A 214 16.86 -27.30 18.59
C PHE A 214 17.88 -27.51 17.45
N ASP A 215 17.68 -28.57 16.66
CA ASP A 215 18.44 -28.80 15.44
C ASP A 215 17.68 -28.20 14.25
N PHE A 216 18.33 -27.29 13.53
CA PHE A 216 17.83 -26.70 12.29
C PHE A 216 18.68 -27.22 11.12
N HIS A 217 18.21 -28.31 10.49
CA HIS A 217 18.86 -28.98 9.35
C HIS A 217 20.34 -29.36 9.62
N GLY A 218 20.62 -30.00 10.77
CA GLY A 218 21.95 -30.42 11.17
C GLY A 218 22.83 -29.31 11.77
N ARG A 219 22.22 -28.18 12.17
CA ARG A 219 22.90 -27.06 12.83
C ARG A 219 22.22 -26.74 14.15
N PRO A 220 22.96 -26.55 15.26
CA PRO A 220 22.37 -26.11 16.51
C PRO A 220 21.82 -24.68 16.37
N ALA A 221 20.57 -24.49 16.78
CA ALA A 221 19.87 -23.22 16.79
C ALA A 221 19.20 -22.98 18.16
N GLU A 222 18.92 -21.72 18.48
CA GLU A 222 18.28 -21.32 19.73
C GLU A 222 17.18 -20.28 19.45
N ILE A 223 16.00 -20.46 20.02
CA ILE A 223 14.95 -19.43 20.08
C ILE A 223 14.57 -19.11 21.53
N LYS A 224 14.04 -17.90 21.71
CA LYS A 224 13.55 -17.34 22.96
C LYS A 224 12.23 -16.59 22.72
N HIS A 225 11.58 -16.14 23.79
CA HIS A 225 10.52 -15.14 23.67
C HIS A 225 11.06 -13.91 22.91
N GLY A 226 10.36 -13.51 21.84
CA GLY A 226 10.74 -12.36 21.00
C GLY A 226 11.69 -12.69 19.86
N SER A 227 12.15 -13.95 19.73
CA SER A 227 12.87 -14.39 18.54
C SER A 227 12.01 -14.14 17.29
N VAL A 228 12.60 -13.46 16.31
CA VAL A 228 12.00 -13.28 14.99
C VAL A 228 12.06 -14.63 14.28
N VAL A 229 10.92 -15.09 13.77
CA VAL A 229 10.80 -16.33 13.00
C VAL A 229 10.21 -16.09 11.60
N LEU A 230 9.66 -14.90 11.37
CA LEU A 230 9.18 -14.44 10.08
C LEU A 230 9.58 -12.97 9.85
N ALA A 231 10.17 -12.67 8.69
CA ALA A 231 10.53 -11.33 8.27
C ALA A 231 10.13 -11.10 6.80
N ALA A 232 9.10 -10.29 6.56
CA ALA A 232 8.48 -10.17 5.24
C ALA A 232 8.41 -8.73 4.72
N ILE A 233 9.03 -8.47 3.57
CA ILE A 233 8.85 -7.23 2.81
C ILE A 233 7.67 -7.48 1.86
N CYS A 234 6.49 -6.97 2.23
CA CYS A 234 5.19 -7.60 1.94
C CYS A 234 4.47 -7.23 0.62
N SER A 235 4.03 -8.31 -0.05
CA SER A 235 3.20 -8.50 -1.25
C SER A 235 3.42 -9.92 -1.91
N SER A 236 3.60 -11.02 -1.12
CA SER A 236 3.67 -12.50 -1.47
C SER A 236 4.95 -13.39 -1.37
N THR A 237 5.06 -14.21 -0.29
CA THR A 237 6.13 -15.14 0.24
C THR A 237 6.70 -16.22 -0.73
N ASN A 238 7.89 -16.87 -0.61
CA ASN A 238 8.95 -17.14 0.42
C ASN A 238 10.34 -17.64 -0.16
N THR A 239 11.51 -17.45 0.49
CA THR A 239 12.72 -18.36 0.39
C THR A 239 13.75 -18.14 1.55
N SER A 240 14.76 -19.01 1.74
CA SER A 240 15.76 -18.91 2.84
C SER A 240 17.23 -18.95 2.37
N ASN A 241 18.12 -18.18 3.01
CA ASN A 241 19.57 -18.09 2.66
C ASN A 241 20.43 -17.61 3.88
N PRO A 242 21.78 -17.68 3.85
CA PRO A 242 22.60 -17.97 5.06
C PRO A 242 23.12 -16.79 5.88
N SER A 243 22.81 -15.54 5.54
CA SER A 243 23.34 -14.36 6.25
C SER A 243 22.43 -13.86 7.38
N VAL A 244 21.12 -14.04 7.23
CA VAL A 244 20.12 -13.91 8.29
C VAL A 244 20.17 -15.16 9.20
N LYS A 245 19.61 -15.11 10.42
CA LYS A 245 19.52 -16.31 11.28
C LYS A 245 18.81 -17.44 10.51
N PRO A 246 19.37 -18.65 10.39
CA PRO A 246 18.87 -19.66 9.44
C PRO A 246 17.39 -20.04 9.57
N TRP A 247 16.83 -19.93 10.76
CA TRP A 247 15.43 -20.26 11.09
C TRP A 247 14.42 -19.15 10.76
N VAL A 248 14.86 -17.94 10.42
CA VAL A 248 13.97 -16.83 10.06
C VAL A 248 13.44 -17.04 8.65
N LYS A 249 12.12 -17.16 8.52
CA LYS A 249 11.44 -17.22 7.23
C LYS A 249 11.43 -15.83 6.58
N THR A 250 12.28 -15.62 5.57
CA THR A 250 12.42 -14.35 4.85
C THR A 250 11.61 -14.34 3.54
N SER A 251 11.15 -13.16 3.14
CA SER A 251 10.51 -12.98 1.84
C SER A 251 10.57 -11.54 1.33
N LEU A 252 10.92 -11.37 0.05
CA LEU A 252 10.71 -10.13 -0.69
C LEU A 252 9.64 -10.33 -1.74
N THR A 253 8.67 -9.43 -1.74
CA THR A 253 7.41 -9.77 -2.34
C THR A 253 6.79 -8.47 -2.84
N PRO A 254 7.05 -8.03 -4.10
CA PRO A 254 6.75 -6.66 -4.54
C PRO A 254 5.39 -6.52 -5.23
N GLY A 255 4.69 -5.39 -5.02
CA GLY A 255 3.36 -5.14 -5.59
C GLY A 255 3.29 -4.99 -7.12
N SER A 256 4.44 -4.90 -7.78
CA SER A 256 4.53 -4.81 -9.25
C SER A 256 5.86 -5.38 -9.74
N VAL A 257 5.91 -5.81 -11.00
CA VAL A 257 7.16 -6.26 -11.65
C VAL A 257 8.16 -5.10 -11.77
N VAL A 258 7.69 -3.86 -11.97
CA VAL A 258 8.51 -2.64 -11.94
C VAL A 258 9.35 -2.57 -10.66
N ALA A 259 8.77 -2.93 -9.51
CA ALA A 259 9.48 -2.91 -8.24
C ALA A 259 10.61 -3.96 -8.17
N THR A 260 10.44 -5.10 -8.84
CA THR A 260 11.55 -6.05 -9.04
C THR A 260 12.63 -5.50 -9.97
N GLU A 261 12.28 -4.79 -11.04
CA GLU A 261 13.26 -4.28 -12.00
C GLU A 261 14.14 -3.15 -11.44
N TYR A 262 13.61 -2.19 -10.66
CA TYR A 262 14.49 -1.19 -10.03
C TYR A 262 15.40 -1.80 -8.95
N LEU A 263 14.97 -2.86 -8.25
CA LEU A 263 15.81 -3.60 -7.29
C LEU A 263 16.94 -4.37 -7.98
N LYS A 264 16.72 -4.87 -9.21
CA LYS A 264 17.78 -5.46 -10.04
C LYS A 264 18.72 -4.38 -10.59
N HIS A 265 18.19 -3.28 -11.11
CA HIS A 265 18.97 -2.20 -11.72
C HIS A 265 19.90 -1.51 -10.70
N SER A 266 19.44 -1.32 -9.46
CA SER A 266 20.27 -0.83 -8.35
C SER A 266 21.29 -1.85 -7.83
N GLY A 267 21.23 -3.12 -8.27
CA GLY A 267 22.01 -4.23 -7.73
C GLY A 267 21.57 -4.71 -6.34
N LEU A 268 20.61 -4.04 -5.70
CA LEU A 268 20.15 -4.36 -4.33
C LEU A 268 19.53 -5.76 -4.24
N GLN A 269 18.88 -6.23 -5.31
CA GLN A 269 18.26 -7.55 -5.36
C GLN A 269 19.24 -8.69 -5.05
N ASP A 270 20.49 -8.61 -5.48
CA ASP A 270 21.49 -9.65 -5.25
C ASP A 270 21.92 -9.74 -3.78
N TYR A 271 21.94 -8.60 -3.09
CA TYR A 271 22.20 -8.56 -1.64
C TYR A 271 20.97 -9.04 -0.86
N LEU A 272 19.76 -8.65 -1.26
CA LEU A 272 18.51 -9.16 -0.67
C LEU A 272 18.41 -10.69 -0.84
N ASN A 273 18.74 -11.23 -2.01
CA ASN A 273 18.86 -12.68 -2.26
C ASN A 273 19.85 -13.35 -1.30
N GLN A 274 21.01 -12.75 -1.01
CA GLN A 274 21.98 -13.30 -0.04
C GLN A 274 21.43 -13.34 1.40
N GLN A 275 20.52 -12.41 1.74
CA GLN A 275 19.81 -12.36 3.02
C GLN A 275 18.53 -13.24 3.06
N GLY A 276 18.18 -13.94 1.96
CA GLY A 276 16.94 -14.73 1.85
C GLY A 276 15.71 -13.94 1.40
N PHE A 277 15.83 -12.62 1.21
CA PHE A 277 14.79 -11.74 0.64
C PHE A 277 14.74 -11.87 -0.89
N HIS A 278 14.48 -13.08 -1.38
CA HIS A 278 14.24 -13.35 -2.79
C HIS A 278 12.86 -12.89 -3.23
N VAL A 279 12.73 -12.39 -4.46
CA VAL A 279 11.44 -12.13 -5.10
C VAL A 279 10.71 -13.45 -5.26
N ALA A 280 9.57 -13.57 -4.58
CA ALA A 280 8.87 -14.85 -4.48
C ALA A 280 7.52 -14.88 -5.20
N ALA A 281 6.78 -13.78 -5.19
CA ALA A 281 5.64 -13.50 -6.06
C ALA A 281 5.28 -12.01 -6.02
N HIS A 282 4.38 -11.59 -6.92
CA HIS A 282 3.77 -10.26 -6.97
C HIS A 282 2.28 -10.39 -6.62
N GLY A 283 1.83 -9.82 -5.50
CA GLY A 283 0.47 -10.05 -4.99
C GLY A 283 0.23 -9.50 -3.57
N CYS A 284 -0.37 -10.26 -2.66
CA CYS A 284 -0.60 -9.83 -1.26
C CYS A 284 0.09 -10.68 -0.17
N ALA A 285 0.53 -11.91 -0.46
CA ALA A 285 0.34 -13.07 0.43
C ALA A 285 0.53 -12.83 1.94
N THR A 286 1.72 -12.50 2.45
CA THR A 286 1.94 -12.34 3.92
C THR A 286 1.10 -11.22 4.55
N CYS A 287 0.77 -10.16 3.81
CA CYS A 287 -0.12 -9.08 4.27
C CYS A 287 -1.57 -9.57 4.51
N VAL A 288 -1.97 -10.66 3.84
CA VAL A 288 -3.29 -11.30 3.97
C VAL A 288 -3.22 -12.68 4.63
N GLY A 289 -2.15 -12.94 5.40
CA GLY A 289 -1.97 -14.19 6.16
C GLY A 289 -1.52 -15.41 5.37
N ASN A 290 -1.34 -15.29 4.05
CA ASN A 290 -0.73 -16.33 3.22
C ASN A 290 0.81 -16.33 3.38
N SER A 291 1.30 -16.32 4.62
CA SER A 291 2.71 -16.50 4.97
C SER A 291 3.22 -17.90 4.62
N GLY A 292 2.34 -18.91 4.63
CA GLY A 292 2.69 -20.33 4.52
C GLY A 292 3.47 -20.83 5.75
N ASP A 293 3.75 -22.13 5.79
CA ASP A 293 4.27 -22.80 6.99
C ASP A 293 5.69 -22.37 7.38
N LEU A 294 5.97 -22.30 8.69
CA LEU A 294 7.35 -22.26 9.19
C LEU A 294 7.97 -23.66 9.05
N ASP A 295 9.30 -23.78 9.16
CA ASP A 295 9.94 -25.10 9.17
C ASP A 295 9.42 -25.94 10.35
N GLY A 296 9.35 -27.26 10.18
CA GLY A 296 8.81 -28.17 11.19
C GLY A 296 9.59 -28.13 12.51
N SER A 297 10.91 -27.97 12.46
CA SER A 297 11.76 -27.86 13.66
C SER A 297 11.51 -26.56 14.43
N VAL A 298 11.34 -25.45 13.72
CA VAL A 298 10.99 -24.14 14.29
C VAL A 298 9.58 -24.17 14.87
N SER A 299 8.65 -24.79 14.15
CA SER A 299 7.24 -24.92 14.57
C SER A 299 7.14 -25.71 15.88
N ALA A 300 7.80 -26.86 15.96
CA ALA A 300 7.86 -27.66 17.20
C ALA A 300 8.57 -26.91 18.34
N ALA A 301 9.69 -26.23 18.04
CA ALA A 301 10.39 -25.42 19.04
C ALA A 301 9.53 -24.28 19.61
N ILE A 302 8.59 -23.73 18.83
CA ILE A 302 7.60 -22.75 19.30
C ILE A 302 6.50 -23.42 20.13
N THR A 303 5.80 -24.41 19.55
CA THR A 303 4.55 -24.96 20.11
C THR A 303 4.76 -25.88 21.31
N GLU A 304 5.83 -26.69 21.33
CA GLU A 304 6.13 -27.59 22.44
C GLU A 304 6.68 -26.84 23.67
N ASN A 305 6.94 -25.53 23.54
CA ASN A 305 7.62 -24.72 24.53
C ASN A 305 6.92 -23.39 24.85
N ASP A 306 5.72 -23.14 24.33
CA ASP A 306 4.94 -21.91 24.59
C ASP A 306 5.73 -20.61 24.31
N ILE A 307 6.58 -20.61 23.28
CA ILE A 307 7.41 -19.44 22.94
C ILE A 307 6.56 -18.39 22.23
N VAL A 308 6.53 -17.18 22.78
CA VAL A 308 5.95 -16.00 22.12
C VAL A 308 6.91 -15.55 21.02
N ALA A 309 6.77 -16.14 19.83
CA ALA A 309 7.58 -15.84 18.66
C ALA A 309 7.08 -14.59 17.90
N ALA A 310 8.01 -13.89 17.26
CA ALA A 310 7.77 -12.62 16.59
C ALA A 310 7.80 -12.72 15.05
N ALA A 311 6.91 -11.98 14.40
CA ALA A 311 6.99 -11.60 13.00
C ALA A 311 7.26 -10.10 12.88
N VAL A 312 8.05 -9.71 11.88
CA VAL A 312 8.23 -8.31 11.48
C VAL A 312 7.92 -8.18 9.99
N LEU A 313 7.08 -7.22 9.61
CA LEU A 313 6.59 -7.11 8.24
C LEU A 313 6.31 -5.67 7.79
N SER A 314 6.58 -5.38 6.51
CA SER A 314 6.25 -4.08 5.90
C SER A 314 4.83 -4.08 5.33
N ALA A 315 3.85 -4.20 6.22
CA ALA A 315 2.42 -4.24 5.91
C ALA A 315 1.64 -3.20 6.73
N ASN A 316 0.31 -3.19 6.62
CA ASN A 316 -0.59 -2.28 7.33
C ASN A 316 -1.46 -2.98 8.40
N GLN A 317 -1.42 -4.32 8.51
CA GLN A 317 -2.19 -5.10 9.49
C GLN A 317 -1.33 -6.17 10.16
N ASN A 318 -1.49 -6.30 11.48
CA ASN A 318 -0.69 -7.16 12.36
C ASN A 318 -1.53 -7.82 13.47
N PHE A 319 -2.81 -8.07 13.21
CA PHE A 319 -3.68 -8.74 14.18
C PHE A 319 -3.16 -10.14 14.54
N GLU A 320 -3.37 -10.55 15.78
CA GLU A 320 -2.98 -11.87 16.29
C GLU A 320 -3.58 -12.99 15.45
N GLY A 321 -2.76 -13.95 15.01
CA GLY A 321 -3.15 -15.04 14.12
C GLY A 321 -3.38 -14.65 12.64
N HIS A 322 -3.43 -13.37 12.29
CA HIS A 322 -3.61 -12.93 10.88
C HIS A 322 -2.34 -13.13 10.05
N VAL A 323 -1.15 -12.86 10.60
CA VAL A 323 0.12 -12.94 9.83
C VAL A 323 0.59 -14.39 9.67
N ASN A 324 0.69 -15.12 10.79
CA ASN A 324 0.98 -16.55 10.84
C ASN A 324 0.40 -17.13 12.15
N PRO A 325 -0.12 -18.37 12.16
CA PRO A 325 -0.66 -18.99 13.39
C PRO A 325 0.35 -19.14 14.54
N LEU A 326 1.65 -19.16 14.23
CA LEU A 326 2.73 -19.35 15.20
C LEU A 326 3.40 -18.02 15.64
N THR A 327 2.93 -16.87 15.16
CA THR A 327 3.49 -15.56 15.55
C THR A 327 2.45 -14.74 16.31
N TRP A 328 2.53 -14.82 17.64
CA TRP A 328 1.64 -14.09 18.56
C TRP A 328 2.06 -12.62 18.74
N ALA A 329 3.28 -12.27 18.34
CA ALA A 329 3.77 -10.89 18.27
C ALA A 329 4.06 -10.50 16.82
N ASN A 330 3.37 -9.49 16.30
CA ASN A 330 3.47 -9.06 14.91
C ASN A 330 3.74 -7.54 14.85
N TYR A 331 4.88 -7.16 14.29
CA TYR A 331 5.33 -5.77 14.25
C TYR A 331 5.38 -5.22 12.82
N LEU A 332 4.62 -4.17 12.57
CA LEU A 332 4.70 -3.39 11.34
C LEU A 332 5.95 -2.51 11.39
N ALA A 333 6.75 -2.55 10.34
CA ALA A 333 8.00 -1.80 10.25
C ALA A 333 8.31 -1.42 8.80
N SER A 334 9.11 -0.37 8.57
CA SER A 334 9.58 -0.03 7.23
C SER A 334 10.43 -1.18 6.63
N PRO A 335 10.49 -1.35 5.30
CA PRO A 335 11.28 -2.40 4.66
C PRO A 335 12.74 -2.54 5.16
N PRO A 336 13.53 -1.47 5.38
CA PRO A 336 14.87 -1.62 5.95
C PRO A 336 14.87 -2.08 7.42
N LEU A 337 13.87 -1.70 8.23
CA LEU A 337 13.72 -2.26 9.59
C LEU A 337 13.39 -3.77 9.56
N VAL A 338 12.57 -4.24 8.61
CA VAL A 338 12.32 -5.69 8.44
C VAL A 338 13.63 -6.45 8.23
N VAL A 339 14.54 -5.91 7.41
CA VAL A 339 15.88 -6.50 7.20
C VAL A 339 16.72 -6.44 8.49
N ALA A 340 16.72 -5.31 9.21
CA ALA A 340 17.45 -5.17 10.47
C ALA A 340 17.00 -6.17 11.54
N TYR A 341 15.69 -6.37 11.72
CA TYR A 341 15.14 -7.36 12.65
C TYR A 341 15.39 -8.80 12.20
N ALA A 342 15.43 -9.09 10.89
CA ALA A 342 15.84 -10.40 10.38
C ALA A 342 17.31 -10.71 10.72
N LEU A 343 18.20 -9.74 10.53
CA LEU A 343 19.63 -9.87 10.85
C LEU A 343 19.86 -10.07 12.37
N ALA A 344 19.20 -9.27 13.21
CA ALA A 344 19.24 -9.41 14.66
C ALA A 344 18.65 -10.76 15.11
N GLY A 345 17.53 -11.18 14.50
CA GLY A 345 16.80 -12.41 14.82
C GLY A 345 15.95 -12.31 16.09
N THR A 346 15.74 -11.11 16.63
CA THR A 346 14.94 -10.85 17.83
C THR A 346 14.37 -9.44 17.82
N VAL A 347 13.19 -9.25 18.42
CA VAL A 347 12.66 -7.90 18.77
C VAL A 347 13.15 -7.42 20.14
N ASP A 348 13.76 -8.31 20.93
CA ASP A 348 14.43 -8.03 22.20
C ASP A 348 15.83 -7.41 21.96
N ILE A 349 15.88 -6.22 21.35
CA ILE A 349 17.12 -5.52 20.99
C ILE A 349 16.96 -3.99 21.07
N ASP A 350 18.00 -3.33 21.59
CA ASP A 350 18.18 -1.88 21.56
C ASP A 350 19.23 -1.53 20.48
N PHE A 351 18.77 -1.09 19.30
CA PHE A 351 19.66 -0.82 18.16
C PHE A 351 20.65 0.36 18.37
N GLU A 352 20.47 1.19 19.40
CA GLU A 352 21.45 2.23 19.74
C GLU A 352 22.64 1.63 20.50
N LYS A 353 22.35 0.69 21.41
CA LYS A 353 23.30 0.17 22.41
C LYS A 353 23.85 -1.21 22.09
N GLU A 354 23.16 -1.99 21.27
CA GLU A 354 23.50 -3.38 20.93
C GLU A 354 23.81 -3.54 19.43
N PRO A 355 24.83 -4.32 19.06
CA PRO A 355 25.13 -4.60 17.66
C PRO A 355 24.11 -5.58 17.07
N ILE A 356 23.76 -5.36 15.80
CA ILE A 356 22.92 -6.28 15.01
C ILE A 356 23.65 -7.61 14.77
N GLY A 357 24.97 -7.54 14.62
CA GLY A 357 25.79 -8.72 14.42
C GLY A 357 27.28 -8.39 14.43
N VAL A 358 28.06 -9.42 14.11
CA VAL A 358 29.53 -9.36 14.06
C VAL A 358 29.97 -9.49 12.60
N GLY A 359 30.63 -8.45 12.10
CA GLY A 359 31.17 -8.38 10.75
C GLY A 359 32.47 -9.15 10.57
N LYS A 360 33.02 -9.08 9.35
CA LYS A 360 34.32 -9.70 9.02
C LYS A 360 35.41 -9.18 9.96
N GLY A 361 36.22 -10.10 10.51
CA GLY A 361 37.29 -9.77 11.45
C GLY A 361 36.85 -9.57 12.90
N GLY A 362 35.60 -9.89 13.26
CA GLY A 362 35.13 -9.82 14.66
C GLY A 362 34.66 -8.43 15.09
N LYS A 363 34.56 -7.46 14.16
CA LYS A 363 34.07 -6.11 14.46
C LYS A 363 32.55 -6.15 14.68
N GLU A 364 32.08 -5.58 15.79
CA GLU A 364 30.66 -5.32 16.02
C GLU A 364 30.10 -4.33 14.98
N VAL A 365 28.86 -4.57 14.54
CA VAL A 365 28.14 -3.75 13.55
C VAL A 365 26.79 -3.34 14.12
N PHE A 366 26.58 -2.04 14.26
CA PHE A 366 25.34 -1.43 14.77
C PHE A 366 24.41 -1.00 13.62
N LEU A 367 23.14 -0.71 13.92
CA LEU A 367 22.18 -0.23 12.91
C LEU A 367 22.71 1.01 12.17
N ARG A 368 23.22 1.98 12.93
CA ARG A 368 23.86 3.22 12.42
C ARG A 368 25.06 2.99 11.49
N ASP A 369 25.68 1.82 11.50
CA ASP A 369 26.84 1.52 10.64
C ASP A 369 26.41 1.05 9.23
N ILE A 370 25.13 0.67 9.06
CA ILE A 370 24.58 0.10 7.83
C ILE A 370 23.28 0.77 7.35
N TRP A 371 22.78 1.77 8.08
CA TRP A 371 21.57 2.50 7.72
C TRP A 371 21.89 3.54 6.64
N PRO A 372 21.23 3.50 5.46
CA PRO A 372 21.49 4.45 4.39
C PRO A 372 20.99 5.85 4.76
N SER A 373 21.72 6.87 4.33
CA SER A 373 21.26 8.26 4.38
C SER A 373 20.23 8.54 3.28
N ASN A 374 19.37 9.54 3.49
CA ASN A 374 18.39 9.95 2.47
C ASN A 374 19.06 10.34 1.14
N GLN A 375 20.25 10.93 1.18
CA GLN A 375 21.01 11.27 -0.03
C GLN A 375 21.43 10.01 -0.82
N GLU A 376 21.94 8.98 -0.15
CA GLU A 376 22.31 7.71 -0.80
C GLU A 376 21.08 7.01 -1.39
N ILE A 377 19.92 7.10 -0.73
CA ILE A 377 18.65 6.59 -1.26
C ILE A 377 18.25 7.37 -2.52
N ASP A 378 18.26 8.70 -2.47
CA ASP A 378 17.89 9.57 -3.60
C ASP A 378 18.77 9.31 -4.83
N GLU A 379 20.10 9.24 -4.66
CA GLU A 379 21.06 8.97 -5.75
C GLU A 379 20.82 7.59 -6.42
N VAL A 380 20.47 6.56 -5.63
CA VAL A 380 20.12 5.22 -6.16
C VAL A 380 18.74 5.23 -6.83
N VAL A 381 17.77 5.96 -6.30
CA VAL A 381 16.43 6.10 -6.89
C VAL A 381 16.48 6.82 -8.23
N GLU A 382 17.18 7.96 -8.32
CA GLU A 382 17.34 8.73 -9.57
C GLU A 382 18.02 7.91 -10.68
N SER A 383 19.02 7.11 -10.34
CA SER A 383 19.74 6.27 -11.30
C SER A 383 18.97 5.01 -11.72
N SER A 384 18.17 4.42 -10.83
CA SER A 384 17.52 3.12 -11.03
C SER A 384 16.06 3.20 -11.49
N VAL A 385 15.29 4.23 -11.10
CA VAL A 385 13.86 4.37 -11.41
C VAL A 385 13.68 5.19 -12.70
N GLN A 386 13.93 4.53 -13.83
CA GLN A 386 13.87 5.14 -15.16
C GLN A 386 12.51 4.93 -15.84
N THR A 387 12.02 5.95 -16.56
CA THR A 387 10.74 5.96 -17.29
C THR A 387 10.51 4.72 -18.15
N HIS A 388 11.56 4.28 -18.84
CA HIS A 388 11.44 3.23 -19.84
C HIS A 388 10.99 1.90 -19.22
N LEU A 389 11.29 1.65 -17.93
CA LEU A 389 10.83 0.48 -17.18
C LEU A 389 9.31 0.52 -16.94
N LEU A 390 8.78 1.68 -16.56
CA LEU A 390 7.34 1.92 -16.37
C LEU A 390 6.57 1.69 -17.68
N ILE A 391 7.13 2.18 -18.80
CA ILE A 391 6.52 2.02 -20.14
C ILE A 391 6.60 0.55 -20.60
N GLN A 392 7.78 -0.08 -20.50
CA GLN A 392 7.98 -1.47 -20.95
C GLN A 392 7.04 -2.43 -20.23
N GLU A 393 6.92 -2.31 -18.91
CA GLU A 393 6.03 -3.20 -18.15
C GLU A 393 4.55 -2.90 -18.41
N SER A 394 4.18 -1.63 -18.58
CA SER A 394 2.82 -1.27 -19.02
C SER A 394 2.46 -1.91 -20.36
N VAL A 395 3.36 -1.84 -21.36
CA VAL A 395 3.16 -2.46 -22.68
C VAL A 395 3.08 -3.99 -22.58
N ARG A 396 3.88 -4.60 -21.70
CA ARG A 396 3.90 -6.04 -21.46
C ARG A 396 2.60 -6.54 -20.82
N LEU A 397 2.08 -5.82 -19.82
CA LEU A 397 0.79 -6.10 -19.20
C LEU A 397 -0.36 -5.99 -20.21
N HIS A 398 -0.34 -4.98 -21.10
CA HIS A 398 -1.37 -4.81 -22.14
C HIS A 398 -1.46 -5.98 -23.13
N HIS A 399 -0.36 -6.72 -23.36
CA HIS A 399 -0.37 -7.93 -24.18
C HIS A 399 -0.79 -9.19 -23.39
N GLY A 400 -0.81 -9.12 -22.06
CA GLY A 400 -1.21 -10.21 -21.16
C GLY A 400 -2.70 -10.17 -20.79
N THR A 401 -3.22 -9.01 -20.36
CA THR A 401 -4.66 -8.81 -20.05
C THR A 401 -5.00 -7.32 -20.06
N GLN A 402 -6.16 -6.93 -20.62
CA GLN A 402 -6.63 -5.54 -20.64
C GLN A 402 -7.08 -5.04 -19.26
N ILE A 403 -6.18 -4.44 -18.48
CA ILE A 403 -6.54 -3.51 -17.38
C ILE A 403 -5.55 -2.33 -17.39
N LEU A 404 -6.09 -1.10 -17.43
CA LEU A 404 -5.35 0.15 -17.33
C LEU A 404 -5.52 0.73 -15.91
N VAL A 405 -4.69 1.72 -15.55
CA VAL A 405 -4.68 2.47 -14.27
C VAL A 405 -3.87 1.81 -13.13
N VAL A 406 -2.53 1.90 -13.22
CA VAL A 406 -1.63 1.90 -12.05
C VAL A 406 -0.48 2.89 -12.31
N ALA A 407 -0.61 4.13 -11.81
CA ALA A 407 0.49 5.12 -11.85
C ALA A 407 0.40 6.17 -10.73
N LEU A 408 -0.79 6.75 -10.48
CA LEU A 408 -0.93 7.83 -9.48
C LEU A 408 -0.86 7.35 -8.01
N VAL A 409 -1.29 6.12 -7.71
CA VAL A 409 -1.48 5.66 -6.32
C VAL A 409 -0.15 5.39 -5.60
N TRP A 410 0.89 4.94 -6.32
CA TRP A 410 2.13 4.44 -5.71
C TRP A 410 3.03 5.50 -5.06
N ARG A 411 2.94 6.77 -5.47
CA ARG A 411 3.81 7.83 -4.90
C ARG A 411 3.36 8.30 -3.51
N LEU A 412 2.08 8.09 -3.15
CA LEU A 412 1.55 8.45 -1.83
C LEU A 412 2.03 7.46 -0.75
N GLU A 413 1.87 6.14 -0.96
CA GLU A 413 2.30 5.15 0.05
C GLU A 413 3.82 5.16 0.28
N PHE A 414 4.64 5.39 -0.76
CA PHE A 414 6.09 5.35 -0.61
C PHE A 414 6.65 6.54 0.17
N MET A 415 6.05 7.74 0.06
CA MET A 415 6.47 8.89 0.86
C MET A 415 6.05 8.76 2.33
N TYR A 416 4.83 8.28 2.61
CA TYR A 416 4.33 8.06 3.99
C TYR A 416 5.02 6.91 4.76
N THR A 417 5.95 6.17 4.14
CA THR A 417 6.69 5.07 4.79
C THR A 417 8.18 5.39 4.99
N LEU A 418 8.65 6.57 4.54
CA LEU A 418 10.03 7.04 4.64
C LEU A 418 10.18 8.42 5.33
N SER A 419 9.07 9.13 5.55
CA SER A 419 8.93 10.13 6.62
C SER A 419 8.44 9.47 7.89
#